data_AF-A0A954KJ70-F1
#
_entry.id   AF-A0A954KJ70-F1
#
_cell.length_a   1.000
_cell.length_b   1.000
_cell.length_c   1.000
_cell.angle_alpha   90.00
_cell.angle_beta   90.00
_cell.angle_gamma   90.00
#
_symmetry.space_group_name_H-M   'P 1'
#
loop_
_entity.id
_entity.type
_entity.pdbx_description
1 polymer ?
#
loop_
_entity_poly.entity_id
_entity_poly.type
_entity_poly.pdbx_seq_one_letter_code
_entity_poly.pdbx_strand_id
1 'polypeptide(L)'
;MLSAVSWTGAGDGSSWSDFSNWSGNQVPSADDDVSIDAPGSTINIASHVSIRSLQSNAHVSVESNWSLVLTAGTSTISGELSCVLATLQVLGSGTSLSVTGAISGDEASFIVRDGGMLSLAGLTSYAGGTVNNYRP
;
A
#
# COMPACT_ATOMS: atom_id res chain seq x y z
N MET A 1 11.54 13.82 9.93
CA MET A 1 10.62 13.99 11.09
C MET A 1 9.40 13.19 10.74
N LEU A 2 8.95 12.29 11.61
CA LEU A 2 7.77 11.47 11.34
C LEU A 2 6.55 12.39 11.22
N SER A 3 5.83 12.34 10.10
CA SER A 3 4.61 13.12 9.91
C SER A 3 3.41 12.19 9.68
N ALA A 4 2.27 12.55 10.25
CA ALA A 4 1.00 11.95 9.88
C ALA A 4 0.47 12.66 8.63
N VAL A 5 0.12 11.89 7.60
CA VAL A 5 -0.43 12.44 6.35
C VAL A 5 -1.75 11.72 6.04
N SER A 6 -2.85 12.46 5.99
CA SER A 6 -4.18 11.91 5.77
C SER A 6 -4.72 12.26 4.39
N TRP A 7 -5.40 11.30 3.75
CA TRP A 7 -6.13 11.54 2.51
C TRP A 7 -7.31 12.48 2.76
N THR A 8 -7.46 13.50 1.92
CA THR A 8 -8.58 14.45 1.93
C THR A 8 -9.46 14.28 0.70
N GLY A 9 -8.91 13.76 -0.41
CA GLY A 9 -9.60 13.65 -1.69
C GLY A 9 -10.00 14.99 -2.32
N ALA A 10 -9.39 16.11 -1.90
CA ALA A 10 -9.78 17.45 -2.32
C ALA A 10 -9.21 17.88 -3.69
N GLY A 11 -8.28 17.10 -4.25
CA GLY A 11 -7.78 17.24 -5.61
C GLY A 11 -8.68 16.52 -6.60
N ASP A 12 -8.11 15.60 -7.37
CA ASP A 12 -8.88 14.74 -8.28
C ASP A 12 -9.65 13.59 -7.58
N GLY A 13 -9.46 13.40 -6.27
CA GLY A 13 -10.16 12.39 -5.48
C GLY A 13 -9.76 10.94 -5.76
N SER A 14 -8.70 10.68 -6.53
CA SER A 14 -8.29 9.30 -6.89
C SER A 14 -6.78 9.07 -7.01
N SER A 15 -5.99 10.06 -7.43
CA SER A 15 -4.56 9.87 -7.68
C SER A 15 -3.74 10.03 -6.40
N TRP A 16 -2.93 9.03 -6.05
CA TRP A 16 -1.96 9.13 -4.95
C TRP A 16 -0.98 10.29 -5.14
N SER A 17 -0.59 10.58 -6.37
CA SER A 17 0.43 11.59 -6.70
C SER A 17 -0.10 13.03 -6.72
N ASP A 18 -1.41 13.25 -6.65
CA ASP A 18 -1.96 14.60 -6.54
C ASP A 18 -1.81 15.07 -5.08
N PHE A 19 -0.90 16.02 -4.87
CA PHE A 19 -0.63 16.57 -3.55
C PHE A 19 -1.87 17.20 -2.91
N SER A 20 -2.85 17.65 -3.71
CA SER A 20 -4.09 18.26 -3.24
C SER A 20 -5.04 17.25 -2.59
N ASN A 21 -4.83 15.94 -2.83
CA ASN A 21 -5.56 14.87 -2.15
C ASN A 21 -5.02 14.57 -0.74
N TRP A 22 -3.99 15.26 -0.27
CA TRP A 22 -3.35 14.98 1.01
C TRP A 22 -3.34 16.19 1.94
N SER A 23 -3.42 15.92 3.24
CA SER A 23 -3.30 16.94 4.28
C SER A 23 -1.97 17.69 4.17
N GLY A 24 -2.03 19.01 4.19
CA GLY A 24 -0.83 19.85 4.06
C GLY A 24 -0.33 20.00 2.62
N ASN A 25 -1.09 19.55 1.62
CA ASN A 25 -0.76 19.71 0.21
C ASN A 25 0.60 19.08 -0.15
N GLN A 26 0.85 17.88 0.36
CA GLN A 26 2.11 17.15 0.20
C GLN A 26 1.86 15.65 0.02
N VAL A 27 2.50 15.06 -0.97
CA VAL A 27 2.44 13.61 -1.19
C VAL A 27 3.27 12.90 -0.09
N PRO A 28 2.76 11.84 0.55
CA PRO A 28 3.51 11.09 1.54
C PRO A 28 4.87 10.57 1.02
N SER A 29 5.85 10.57 1.92
CA SER A 29 7.21 10.09 1.74
C SER A 29 7.52 8.91 2.67
N ALA A 30 8.74 8.37 2.59
CA ALA A 30 9.15 7.14 3.27
C ALA A 30 9.06 7.18 4.80
N ASP A 31 9.06 8.36 5.41
CA ASP A 31 8.98 8.56 6.86
C ASP A 31 7.54 8.76 7.38
N ASP A 32 6.57 8.83 6.48
CA ASP A 32 5.21 9.27 6.82
C ASP A 32 4.28 8.11 7.17
N ASP A 33 3.47 8.34 8.21
CA ASP A 33 2.37 7.46 8.61
C ASP A 33 1.08 7.92 7.90
N VAL A 34 0.58 7.08 6.99
CA VAL A 34 -0.51 7.43 6.08
C VAL A 34 -1.85 6.89 6.56
N SER A 35 -2.87 7.74 6.60
CA SER A 35 -4.26 7.34 6.89
C SER A 35 -5.20 7.69 5.75
N ILE A 36 -5.98 6.73 5.27
CA ILE A 36 -6.98 6.92 4.22
C ILE A 36 -8.33 6.44 4.75
N ASP A 37 -9.17 7.39 5.16
CA ASP A 37 -10.56 7.17 5.58
C ASP A 37 -11.51 7.62 4.47
N ALA A 38 -11.63 6.79 3.43
CA ALA A 38 -12.41 7.06 2.23
C ALA A 38 -13.04 5.76 1.68
N PRO A 39 -13.97 5.13 2.44
CA PRO A 39 -14.55 3.85 2.05
C PRO A 39 -15.27 3.95 0.70
N GLY A 40 -15.00 2.99 -0.19
CA GLY A 40 -15.56 2.93 -1.55
C GLY A 40 -14.83 3.80 -2.58
N SER A 41 -13.90 4.66 -2.17
CA SER A 41 -12.99 5.35 -3.09
C SER A 41 -11.87 4.42 -3.55
N THR A 42 -11.37 4.62 -4.77
CA THR A 42 -10.19 3.93 -5.30
C THR A 42 -9.01 4.89 -5.36
N ILE A 43 -7.94 4.53 -4.67
CA ILE A 43 -6.68 5.28 -4.65
C ILE A 43 -5.72 4.62 -5.63
N ASN A 44 -5.37 5.33 -6.69
CA ASN A 44 -4.50 4.86 -7.77
C ASN A 44 -3.04 5.22 -7.49
N ILE A 45 -2.18 4.21 -7.44
CA ILE A 45 -0.74 4.34 -7.31
C ILE A 45 -0.12 4.04 -8.68
N ALA A 46 0.19 5.10 -9.42
CA ALA A 46 0.81 5.08 -10.75
C ALA A 46 2.29 5.51 -10.72
N SER A 47 2.97 5.26 -9.60
CA SER A 47 4.39 5.56 -9.39
C SER A 47 4.98 4.68 -8.28
N HIS A 48 6.29 4.69 -8.09
CA HIS A 48 6.90 4.03 -6.93
C HIS A 48 6.66 4.85 -5.65
N VAL A 49 5.93 4.25 -4.72
CA VAL A 49 5.61 4.84 -3.41
C VAL A 49 6.33 4.07 -2.32
N SER A 50 6.98 4.80 -1.43
CA SER A 50 7.53 4.28 -0.18
C SER A 50 7.02 5.15 0.95
N ILE A 51 6.45 4.51 1.96
CA ILE A 51 5.90 5.14 3.16
C ILE A 51 6.25 4.32 4.38
N ARG A 52 6.07 4.90 5.56
CA ARG A 52 6.33 4.19 6.80
C ARG A 52 5.24 3.17 7.04
N SER A 53 4.00 3.63 7.21
CA SER A 53 2.82 2.81 7.45
C SER A 53 1.59 3.30 6.69
N LEU A 54 0.61 2.41 6.49
CA LEU A 54 -0.66 2.70 5.83
C LEU A 54 -1.84 2.13 6.62
N GLN A 55 -2.76 2.98 7.02
CA GLN A 55 -4.08 2.61 7.56
C GLN A 55 -5.14 3.03 6.54
N SER A 56 -5.70 2.09 5.78
CA SER A 56 -6.67 2.40 4.72
C SER A 56 -7.94 1.56 4.83
N ASN A 57 -9.10 2.23 4.73
CA ASN A 57 -10.38 1.58 4.46
C ASN A 57 -10.91 1.83 3.02
N ALA A 58 -10.15 2.55 2.20
CA ALA A 58 -10.39 2.73 0.78
C ALA A 58 -9.89 1.53 -0.04
N HIS A 59 -10.29 1.46 -1.31
CA HIS A 59 -9.67 0.57 -2.27
C HIS A 59 -8.29 1.11 -2.66
N VAL A 60 -7.29 0.23 -2.72
CA VAL A 60 -5.92 0.58 -3.12
C VAL A 60 -5.59 -0.16 -4.41
N SER A 61 -5.27 0.58 -5.46
CA SER A 61 -4.89 0.05 -6.77
C SER A 61 -3.43 0.41 -7.04
N VAL A 62 -2.54 -0.58 -7.01
CA VAL A 62 -1.16 -0.41 -7.49
C VAL A 62 -1.15 -0.79 -8.96
N GLU A 63 -0.97 0.20 -9.81
CA GLU A 63 -0.97 0.01 -11.26
C GLU A 63 0.27 -0.79 -11.73
N SER A 64 0.17 -1.43 -12.89
CA SER A 64 1.21 -2.30 -13.41
C SER A 64 2.57 -1.60 -13.54
N ASN A 65 3.65 -2.31 -13.20
CA ASN A 65 5.04 -1.85 -13.10
C ASN A 65 5.35 -0.90 -11.93
N TRP A 66 4.36 -0.52 -11.12
CA TRP A 66 4.58 0.34 -9.96
C TRP A 66 4.68 -0.46 -8.67
N SER A 67 5.02 0.24 -7.58
CA SER A 67 5.25 -0.41 -6.30
C SER A 67 4.78 0.39 -5.11
N LEU A 68 4.25 -0.31 -4.12
CA LEU A 68 4.02 0.20 -2.77
C LEU A 68 4.99 -0.49 -1.80
N VAL A 69 5.77 0.31 -1.07
CA VAL A 69 6.75 -0.14 -0.08
C VAL A 69 6.35 0.38 1.30
N LEU A 70 6.27 -0.54 2.27
CA LEU A 70 6.07 -0.25 3.69
C LEU A 70 7.35 -0.56 4.45
N THR A 71 7.82 0.38 5.27
CA THR A 71 9.16 0.32 5.88
C THR A 71 9.18 0.20 7.40
N ALA A 72 8.08 0.53 8.10
CA ALA A 72 7.98 0.33 9.55
C ALA A 72 6.53 0.26 10.06
N GLY A 73 6.34 -0.35 11.22
CA GLY A 73 5.07 -0.31 11.93
C GLY A 73 3.95 -1.13 11.28
N THR A 74 2.76 -1.01 11.85
CA THR A 74 1.60 -1.81 11.46
C THR A 74 0.79 -1.08 10.40
N SER A 75 0.45 -1.78 9.32
CA SER A 75 -0.37 -1.30 8.22
C SER A 75 -1.56 -2.22 7.99
N THR A 76 -2.69 -1.64 7.58
CA THR A 76 -3.90 -2.38 7.21
C THR A 76 -4.53 -1.80 5.96
N ILE A 77 -5.04 -2.69 5.10
CA ILE A 77 -5.94 -2.32 4.01
C ILE A 77 -7.20 -3.16 4.17
N SER A 78 -8.31 -2.52 4.55
CA SER A 78 -9.60 -3.20 4.72
C SER A 78 -10.52 -3.07 3.49
N GLY A 79 -10.25 -2.11 2.61
CA GLY A 79 -10.85 -2.08 1.27
C GLY A 79 -10.18 -3.07 0.32
N GLU A 80 -10.69 -3.17 -0.91
CA GLU A 80 -10.07 -3.98 -1.97
C GLU A 80 -8.61 -3.57 -2.24
N LEU A 81 -7.74 -4.56 -2.45
CA LEU A 81 -6.39 -4.38 -2.98
C LEU A 81 -6.33 -4.94 -4.40
N SER A 82 -6.08 -4.07 -5.38
CA SER A 82 -5.70 -4.47 -6.72
C SER A 82 -4.19 -4.28 -6.89
N CYS A 83 -3.49 -5.34 -7.22
CA CYS A 83 -2.06 -5.37 -7.46
C CYS A 83 -1.83 -6.37 -8.60
N VAL A 84 -1.88 -5.90 -9.85
CA VAL A 84 -1.72 -6.77 -11.04
C VAL A 84 -0.52 -6.30 -11.83
N LEU A 85 0.45 -7.20 -12.05
CA LEU A 85 1.77 -6.86 -12.61
C LEU A 85 2.49 -5.75 -11.82
N ALA A 86 2.21 -5.65 -10.52
CA ALA A 86 2.72 -4.64 -9.62
C ALA A 86 3.50 -5.27 -8.46
N THR A 87 4.22 -4.46 -7.69
CA THR A 87 5.03 -4.93 -6.57
C THR A 87 4.55 -4.37 -5.23
N LEU A 88 4.33 -5.24 -4.26
CA LEU A 88 4.04 -4.86 -2.88
C LEU A 88 5.17 -5.37 -1.97
N GLN A 89 5.80 -4.46 -1.23
CA GLN A 89 6.93 -4.76 -0.37
C GLN A 89 6.65 -4.42 1.09
N VAL A 90 6.97 -5.36 1.99
CA VAL A 90 6.94 -5.16 3.44
C VAL A 90 8.34 -5.43 3.98
N LEU A 91 9.02 -4.38 4.39
CA LEU A 91 10.45 -4.41 4.72
C LEU A 91 10.69 -4.05 6.18
N GLY A 92 11.58 -4.78 6.84
CA GLY A 92 12.08 -4.43 8.17
C GLY A 92 11.33 -5.09 9.33
N SER A 93 12.07 -5.27 10.43
CA SER A 93 11.55 -5.89 11.65
C SER A 93 10.50 -5.00 12.29
N GLY A 94 9.35 -5.59 12.62
CA GLY A 94 8.22 -4.85 13.19
C GLY A 94 7.36 -4.13 12.15
N THR A 95 7.65 -4.30 10.86
CA THR A 95 6.77 -3.87 9.77
C THR A 95 5.79 -4.97 9.45
N SER A 96 4.50 -4.65 9.42
CA SER A 96 3.48 -5.62 9.03
C SER A 96 2.41 -4.99 8.15
N LEU A 97 1.91 -5.74 7.17
CA LEU A 97 0.72 -5.39 6.43
C LEU A 97 -0.33 -6.51 6.55
N SER A 98 -1.54 -6.15 6.96
CA SER A 98 -2.71 -7.02 6.92
C SER A 98 -3.73 -6.50 5.92
N VAL A 99 -4.00 -7.27 4.88
CA VAL A 99 -5.02 -6.97 3.88
C VAL A 99 -6.21 -7.90 4.11
N THR A 100 -7.36 -7.32 4.45
CA THR A 100 -8.57 -8.08 4.78
C THR A 100 -9.69 -7.91 3.76
N GLY A 101 -9.64 -6.86 2.94
CA GLY A 101 -10.53 -6.71 1.79
C GLY A 101 -10.18 -7.71 0.67
N ALA A 102 -11.04 -7.79 -0.35
CA ALA A 102 -10.79 -8.62 -1.52
C ALA A 102 -9.47 -8.25 -2.20
N ILE A 103 -8.78 -9.25 -2.77
CA ILE A 103 -7.46 -9.03 -3.38
C ILE A 103 -7.45 -9.59 -4.79
N SER A 104 -7.16 -8.72 -5.76
CA SER A 104 -6.77 -9.09 -7.12
C SER A 104 -5.25 -8.99 -7.21
N GLY A 105 -4.57 -10.14 -7.11
CA GLY A 105 -3.11 -10.22 -6.95
C GLY A 105 -2.39 -11.02 -8.03
N ASP A 106 -3.07 -11.39 -9.12
CA ASP A 106 -2.45 -12.18 -10.18
C ASP A 106 -1.29 -11.42 -10.81
N GLU A 107 -0.20 -12.13 -11.04
CA GLU A 107 1.07 -11.60 -11.58
C GLU A 107 1.75 -10.55 -10.68
N ALA A 108 1.26 -10.35 -9.45
CA ALA A 108 1.90 -9.49 -8.47
C ALA A 108 3.21 -10.07 -7.94
N SER A 109 4.15 -9.18 -7.62
CA SER A 109 5.33 -9.51 -6.83
C SER A 109 5.10 -9.12 -5.36
N PHE A 110 4.95 -10.11 -4.49
CA PHE A 110 4.89 -9.92 -3.04
C PHE A 110 6.26 -10.17 -2.44
N ILE A 111 6.88 -9.13 -1.86
CA ILE A 111 8.24 -9.19 -1.33
C ILE A 111 8.21 -8.88 0.16
N VAL A 112 8.67 -9.82 0.98
CA VAL A 112 8.79 -9.65 2.42
C VAL A 112 10.22 -9.92 2.84
N ARG A 113 10.86 -8.93 3.45
CA ARG A 113 12.29 -9.00 3.83
C ARG A 113 12.56 -8.40 5.20
N ASP A 114 13.73 -8.73 5.73
CA ASP A 114 14.31 -8.12 6.94
C ASP A 114 13.42 -8.20 8.20
N GLY A 115 12.58 -9.24 8.28
CA GLY A 115 11.67 -9.46 9.41
C GLY A 115 10.27 -8.84 9.25
N GLY A 116 9.94 -8.33 8.06
CA GLY A 116 8.57 -7.89 7.74
C GLY A 116 7.56 -9.04 7.76
N MET A 117 6.28 -8.70 7.85
CA MET A 117 5.16 -9.67 7.81
C MET A 117 4.05 -9.20 6.88
N LEU A 118 3.63 -10.06 5.96
CA LEU A 118 2.50 -9.80 5.06
C LEU A 118 1.40 -10.85 5.28
N SER A 119 0.18 -10.39 5.53
CA SER A 119 -1.03 -11.22 5.64
C SER A 119 -2.03 -10.77 4.58
N LEU A 120 -2.40 -11.69 3.67
CA LEU A 120 -3.31 -11.46 2.55
C LEU A 120 -4.59 -12.30 2.74
N ALA A 121 -5.39 -11.97 3.74
CA ALA A 121 -6.53 -12.80 4.15
C ALA A 121 -7.65 -12.85 3.10
N GLY A 122 -7.77 -11.83 2.26
CA GLY A 122 -8.76 -11.76 1.17
C GLY A 122 -8.28 -12.27 -0.19
N LEU A 123 -7.09 -12.89 -0.27
CA LEU A 123 -6.55 -13.42 -1.52
C LEU A 123 -7.24 -14.74 -1.88
N THR A 124 -7.94 -14.76 -3.01
CA THR A 124 -8.68 -15.94 -3.47
C THR A 124 -7.97 -16.69 -4.60
N SER A 125 -7.16 -16.00 -5.40
CA SER A 125 -6.27 -16.56 -6.41
C SER A 125 -4.92 -15.86 -6.42
N TYR A 126 -3.89 -16.59 -6.82
CA TYR A 126 -2.57 -16.04 -7.09
C TYR A 126 -1.86 -16.88 -8.15
N ALA A 127 -1.82 -16.39 -9.37
CA ALA A 127 -1.14 -17.04 -10.50
C ALA A 127 -0.10 -16.11 -11.13
N GLY A 128 0.99 -16.67 -11.68
CA GLY A 128 1.96 -15.92 -12.51
C GLY A 128 2.85 -14.90 -11.80
N GLY A 129 2.68 -14.68 -10.49
CA GLY A 129 3.47 -13.74 -9.70
C GLY A 129 4.75 -14.33 -9.09
N THR A 130 5.51 -13.49 -8.37
CA THR A 130 6.67 -13.92 -7.56
C THR A 130 6.45 -13.65 -6.07
N VAL A 131 6.70 -14.66 -5.22
CA VAL A 131 6.77 -14.49 -3.75
C VAL A 131 8.22 -14.62 -3.32
N ASN A 132 8.82 -13.52 -2.87
CA ASN A 132 10.19 -13.48 -2.37
C ASN A 132 10.20 -13.19 -0.87
N ASN A 133 10.12 -14.26 -0.07
CA ASN A 133 10.22 -14.20 1.39
C ASN A 133 11.65 -14.54 1.80
N TYR A 134 12.44 -13.53 2.17
CA TYR A 134 13.82 -13.74 2.61
C TYR A 134 14.02 -13.18 4.01
N ARG A 135 14.39 -14.05 4.95
CA ARG A 135 14.82 -13.70 6.30
C ARG A 135 16.32 -13.96 6.38
N PRO A 136 17.19 -12.93 6.34
CA PRO A 136 18.59 -13.10 6.70
C PRO A 136 18.75 -13.55 8.15
#